data_AF-A0AAV6IDG0-F1
#
_entry.id   AF-A0AAV6IDG0-F1
#
_cell.length_a   1.000
_cell.length_b   1.000
_cell.length_c   1.000
_cell.angle_alpha   90.00
_cell.angle_beta   90.00
_cell.angle_gamma   90.00
#
_symmetry.space_group_name_H-M   'P 1'
#
loop_
_entity.id
_entity.type
_entity.pdbx_description
1 polymer ?
#
loop_
_entity_poly.entity_id
_entity_poly.type
_entity_poly.pdbx_seq_one_letter_code
_entity_poly.pdbx_strand_id
1 'polypeptide(L)'
;MTSDFSLKIPAELEAASQLRTAQFFVTKRPWLDLYGVHIRPVAPFGSASSKPFIDPALLHRCLPDELLFEIFARMTPYNLGKAACVCRKWRYTVRNPVFWRNACLKAWQIFGVVENYKILQSKYDGSWRKMWLSRPRIRTDGKMYLNKYF
;
A
#
# COMPACT_ATOMS: atom_id res chain seq x y z
N MET A 1 34.65 29.04 -51.43
CA MET A 1 34.52 27.57 -51.52
C MET A 1 34.48 27.03 -50.10
N THR A 2 33.30 26.64 -49.65
CA THR A 2 32.99 26.12 -48.32
C THR A 2 33.40 24.66 -48.24
N SER A 3 34.50 24.35 -47.55
CA SER A 3 34.89 22.97 -47.27
C SER A 3 34.13 22.47 -46.05
N ASP A 4 33.15 21.60 -46.28
CA ASP A 4 32.43 20.84 -45.27
C ASP A 4 33.42 20.08 -44.37
N PHE A 5 33.62 20.57 -43.15
CA PHE A 5 34.29 19.81 -42.10
C PHE A 5 33.35 18.68 -41.65
N SER A 6 33.34 17.60 -42.42
CA SER A 6 32.78 16.32 -41.99
C SER A 6 33.71 15.77 -40.90
N LEU A 7 33.47 16.20 -39.66
CA LEU A 7 34.06 15.59 -38.47
C LEU A 7 33.60 14.13 -38.46
N LYS A 8 34.46 13.23 -38.93
CA LYS A 8 34.26 11.78 -38.82
C LYS A 8 34.27 11.43 -37.35
N ILE A 9 33.09 11.43 -36.74
CA ILE A 9 32.90 10.92 -35.40
C ILE A 9 33.39 9.47 -35.42
N PRO A 10 34.33 9.08 -34.54
CA PRO A 10 34.80 7.70 -34.50
C PRO A 10 33.60 6.77 -34.35
N ALA A 11 33.51 5.70 -35.14
CA ALA A 11 32.37 4.77 -35.12
C ALA A 11 32.09 4.23 -33.70
N GLU A 12 33.11 4.13 -32.86
CA GLU A 12 33.02 3.82 -31.43
C GLU A 12 32.23 4.85 -30.62
N LEU A 13 32.36 6.15 -30.92
CA LEU A 13 31.63 7.22 -30.25
C LEU A 13 30.17 7.28 -30.72
N GLU A 14 29.91 7.04 -32.01
CA GLU A 14 28.54 6.87 -32.51
C GLU A 14 27.87 5.63 -31.90
N ALA A 15 28.56 4.48 -31.87
CA ALA A 15 28.06 3.25 -31.24
C ALA A 15 27.81 3.44 -29.73
N ALA A 16 28.71 4.13 -29.01
CA ALA A 16 28.53 4.46 -27.60
C ALA A 16 27.36 5.43 -27.38
N SER A 17 27.15 6.38 -28.29
CA SER A 17 26.01 7.29 -28.25
C SER A 17 24.70 6.55 -28.53
N GLN A 18 24.66 5.64 -29.50
CA GLN A 18 23.51 4.79 -29.81
C GLN A 18 23.21 3.82 -28.66
N LEU A 19 24.22 3.27 -27.98
CA LEU A 19 24.05 2.45 -26.78
C LEU A 19 23.47 3.26 -25.61
N ARG A 20 23.86 4.53 -25.43
CA ARG A 20 23.21 5.42 -24.47
C ARG A 20 21.78 5.75 -24.89
N THR A 21 21.54 6.03 -26.17
CA THR A 21 20.19 6.31 -26.68
C THR A 21 19.27 5.09 -26.54
N ALA A 22 19.79 3.87 -26.72
CA ALA A 22 19.11 2.61 -26.44
C ALA A 22 18.67 2.46 -24.98
N GLN A 23 19.43 3.00 -24.02
CA GLN A 23 19.02 3.00 -22.61
C GLN A 23 17.79 3.88 -22.35
N PHE A 24 17.55 4.91 -23.17
CA PHE A 24 16.34 5.74 -23.07
C PHE A 24 15.14 5.12 -23.78
N PHE A 25 15.34 4.23 -24.76
CA PHE A 25 14.27 3.47 -25.39
C PHE A 25 13.75 2.33 -24.50
N VAL A 26 14.60 1.76 -23.64
CA VAL A 26 14.20 0.78 -22.62
C VAL A 26 13.95 1.51 -21.32
N THR A 27 12.75 2.09 -21.14
CA THR A 27 12.36 2.57 -19.82
C THR A 27 12.34 1.37 -18.86
N LYS A 28 13.38 1.20 -18.05
CA LYS A 28 13.41 0.19 -16.98
C LYS A 28 12.35 0.60 -15.96
N ARG A 29 11.13 0.11 -16.15
CA ARG A 29 10.01 0.30 -15.22
C ARG A 29 10.04 -0.87 -14.25
N PRO A 30 10.42 -0.68 -12.98
CA PRO A 30 10.57 -1.78 -12.03
C PRO A 30 9.27 -2.57 -11.84
N TRP A 31 8.11 -1.97 -12.13
CA TRP A 31 6.81 -2.64 -12.08
C TRP A 31 6.51 -3.52 -13.30
N LEU A 32 7.12 -3.28 -14.47
CA LEU A 32 6.99 -4.17 -15.63
C LEU A 32 7.59 -5.54 -15.33
N ASP A 33 8.72 -5.55 -14.61
CA ASP A 33 9.42 -6.77 -14.16
C ASP A 33 8.62 -7.56 -13.10
N LEU A 34 7.53 -7.00 -12.57
CA LEU A 34 6.63 -7.67 -11.64
C LEU A 34 5.53 -8.47 -12.35
N TYR A 35 5.26 -8.21 -13.63
CA TYR A 35 4.23 -8.91 -14.38
C TYR A 35 4.67 -10.34 -14.73
N GLY A 36 3.74 -11.29 -14.65
CA GLY A 36 4.02 -12.70 -14.98
C GLY A 36 4.81 -13.48 -13.92
N VAL A 37 5.17 -12.85 -12.79
CA VAL A 37 5.87 -13.55 -11.69
C VAL A 37 4.86 -14.18 -10.72
N HIS A 38 4.79 -15.51 -10.73
CA HIS A 38 3.99 -16.26 -9.77
C HIS A 38 4.71 -16.41 -8.42
N ILE A 39 4.17 -15.75 -7.40
CA ILE A 39 4.69 -15.83 -6.04
C ILE A 39 4.30 -17.19 -5.44
N ARG A 40 5.29 -17.94 -4.94
CA ARG A 40 5.04 -19.22 -4.25
C ARG A 40 4.29 -18.97 -2.93
N PRO A 41 3.27 -19.78 -2.58
CA PRO A 41 2.58 -19.65 -1.30
C PRO A 41 3.55 -19.78 -0.13
N VAL A 42 3.48 -18.83 0.82
CA VAL A 42 4.27 -18.90 2.06
C VAL A 42 3.70 -19.99 2.95
N ALA A 43 4.58 -20.86 3.46
CA ALA A 43 4.20 -21.90 4.41
C ALA A 43 3.46 -21.30 5.64
N PRO A 44 2.54 -22.04 6.27
CA PRO A 44 1.94 -21.63 7.53
C PRO A 44 3.00 -21.31 8.60
N PHE A 45 2.67 -20.39 9.49
CA PHE A 45 3.52 -20.08 10.65
C PHE A 45 3.70 -21.36 11.49
N GLY A 46 4.95 -21.76 11.76
CA GLY A 46 5.28 -22.98 12.51
C GLY A 46 5.67 -24.20 11.66
N SER A 47 5.68 -24.10 10.33
CA SER A 47 6.22 -25.18 9.48
C SER A 47 7.75 -25.28 9.59
N ALA A 48 8.26 -26.50 9.74
CA ALA A 48 9.70 -26.80 9.79
C ALA A 48 10.47 -26.38 8.51
N SER A 49 9.77 -26.09 7.40
CA SER A 49 10.35 -25.58 6.15
C SER A 49 10.39 -24.05 6.06
N SER A 50 9.99 -23.32 7.11
CA SER A 50 10.01 -21.86 7.18
C SER A 50 11.45 -21.33 7.18
N LYS A 51 12.04 -21.18 5.99
CA LYS A 51 13.32 -20.49 5.80
C LYS A 51 13.22 -19.01 6.24
N PRO A 52 14.36 -18.37 6.62
CA PRO A 52 14.36 -17.01 7.11
C PRO A 52 13.67 -16.03 6.16
N PHE A 53 13.02 -15.07 6.81
CA PHE A 53 12.08 -14.02 6.39
C PHE A 53 12.51 -13.20 5.15
N ILE A 54 12.57 -13.81 3.97
CA ILE A 54 12.61 -13.04 2.73
C ILE A 54 11.18 -12.87 2.24
N ASP A 55 10.69 -11.62 2.24
CA ASP A 55 9.36 -11.30 1.72
C ASP A 55 9.29 -11.78 0.25
N PRO A 56 8.40 -12.74 -0.06
CA PRO A 56 8.31 -13.30 -1.40
C PRO A 56 7.62 -12.34 -2.37
N ALA A 57 6.92 -11.31 -1.88
CA ALA A 57 6.28 -10.33 -2.72
C ALA A 57 7.30 -9.31 -3.21
N LEU A 58 7.51 -9.29 -4.52
CA LEU A 58 8.42 -8.34 -5.16
C LEU A 58 8.01 -6.88 -4.91
N LEU A 59 6.71 -6.61 -4.84
CA LEU A 59 6.18 -5.29 -4.46
C LEU A 59 6.69 -4.82 -3.10
N HIS A 60 6.83 -5.72 -2.12
CA HIS A 60 7.30 -5.37 -0.79
C HIS A 60 8.80 -5.16 -0.70
N ARG A 61 9.57 -5.60 -1.72
CA ARG A 61 11.00 -5.29 -1.84
C ARG A 61 11.22 -3.94 -2.51
N CYS A 62 10.37 -3.59 -3.47
CA CYS A 62 10.46 -2.32 -4.19
C CYS A 62 9.82 -1.15 -3.42
N LEU A 63 8.79 -1.42 -2.60
CA LEU A 63 8.07 -0.39 -1.86
C LEU A 63 8.43 -0.44 -0.36
N PRO A 64 9.04 0.62 0.20
CA PRO A 64 9.27 0.73 1.63
C PRO A 64 7.95 0.80 2.41
N ASP A 65 7.97 0.29 3.65
CA ASP A 65 6.78 0.16 4.48
C ASP A 65 6.15 1.52 4.84
N GLU A 66 6.95 2.59 4.92
CA GLU A 66 6.50 3.96 5.16
C GLU A 66 5.53 4.47 4.08
N LEU A 67 5.86 4.23 2.80
CA LEU A 67 4.98 4.61 1.69
C LEU A 67 3.70 3.78 1.70
N LEU A 68 3.79 2.51 2.08
CA LEU A 68 2.61 1.66 2.24
C LEU A 68 1.69 2.18 3.35
N PHE A 69 2.25 2.63 4.48
CA PHE A 69 1.47 3.26 5.53
C PHE A 69 0.82 4.57 5.08
N GLU A 70 1.51 5.40 4.32
CA GLU A 70 0.95 6.65 3.78
C GLU A 70 -0.20 6.40 2.80
N ILE A 71 -0.04 5.40 1.90
CA ILE A 71 -1.12 4.97 1.00
C ILE A 71 -2.32 4.49 1.81
N PHE A 72 -2.09 3.71 2.87
CA PHE A 72 -3.15 3.18 3.72
C PHE A 72 -3.83 4.28 4.54
N ALA A 73 -3.09 5.29 4.98
CA ALA A 73 -3.64 6.44 5.68
C ALA A 73 -4.60 7.28 4.82
N ARG A 74 -4.37 7.31 3.49
CA ARG A 74 -5.20 8.03 2.52
C ARG A 74 -6.42 7.24 2.05
N MET A 75 -6.43 5.92 2.21
CA MET A 75 -7.54 5.08 1.78
C MET A 75 -8.77 5.20 2.69
N THR A 76 -9.94 4.90 2.12
CA THR A 76 -11.17 4.78 2.90
C THR A 76 -11.13 3.51 3.79
N PRO A 77 -11.80 3.51 4.96
CA PRO A 77 -11.81 2.35 5.85
C PRO A 77 -12.41 1.08 5.23
N TYR A 78 -13.29 1.24 4.24
CA TYR A 78 -13.82 0.12 3.47
C TYR A 78 -12.76 -0.50 2.55
N ASN A 79 -11.98 0.34 1.86
CA ASN A 79 -10.87 -0.12 1.03
C ASN A 79 -9.74 -0.72 1.88
N LEU A 80 -9.52 -0.23 3.11
CA LEU A 80 -8.62 -0.86 4.08
C LEU A 80 -9.07 -2.28 4.46
N GLY A 81 -10.37 -2.50 4.62
CA GLY A 81 -10.93 -3.83 4.84
C GLY A 81 -10.65 -4.79 3.68
N LYS A 82 -10.82 -4.32 2.42
CA LYS A 82 -10.47 -5.09 1.22
C LYS A 82 -8.96 -5.34 1.11
N ALA A 83 -8.13 -4.34 1.42
CA ALA A 83 -6.67 -4.44 1.40
C ALA A 83 -6.16 -5.52 2.37
N ALA A 84 -6.79 -5.68 3.54
CA ALA A 84 -6.44 -6.73 4.50
C ALA A 84 -6.67 -8.17 4.00
N CYS A 85 -7.37 -8.35 2.88
CA CYS A 85 -7.60 -9.65 2.24
C CYS A 85 -6.54 -9.99 1.18
N VAL A 86 -5.69 -9.06 0.76
CA VAL A 86 -4.72 -9.25 -0.33
C VAL A 86 -3.54 -10.12 0.10
N CYS A 87 -2.87 -9.74 1.19
CA CYS A 87 -1.74 -10.50 1.71
C CYS A 87 -1.65 -10.44 3.25
N ARG A 88 -0.87 -11.35 3.84
CA ARG A 88 -0.66 -11.38 5.30
C ARG A 88 -0.02 -10.08 5.80
N LYS A 89 0.99 -9.55 5.09
CA LYS A 89 1.66 -8.29 5.47
C LYS A 89 0.68 -7.12 5.53
N TRP A 90 -0.19 -6.97 4.52
CA TRP A 90 -1.25 -5.94 4.50
C TRP A 90 -2.27 -6.14 5.62
N ARG A 91 -2.61 -7.40 5.93
CA ARG A 91 -3.49 -7.70 7.07
C ARG A 91 -2.88 -7.24 8.40
N TYR A 92 -1.58 -7.42 8.60
CA TYR A 92 -0.90 -6.99 9.84
C TYR A 92 -0.74 -5.47 9.89
N THR A 93 -0.41 -4.81 8.79
CA THR A 93 -0.28 -3.34 8.77
C THR A 93 -1.62 -2.65 9.00
N VAL A 94 -2.72 -3.14 8.41
CA VAL A 94 -4.08 -2.61 8.64
C VAL A 94 -4.55 -2.77 10.09
N ARG A 95 -3.97 -3.69 10.88
CA ARG A 95 -4.29 -3.82 12.32
C ARG A 95 -3.76 -2.65 13.16
N ASN A 96 -2.89 -1.81 12.62
CA ASN A 96 -2.39 -0.64 13.34
C ASN A 96 -3.57 0.28 13.74
N PRO A 97 -3.71 0.66 15.02
CA PRO A 97 -4.82 1.47 15.52
C PRO A 97 -4.87 2.87 14.93
N VAL A 98 -3.76 3.40 14.41
CA VAL A 98 -3.66 4.77 13.86
C VAL A 98 -4.62 4.97 12.69
N PHE A 99 -4.76 3.98 11.80
CA PHE A 99 -5.67 4.04 10.67
C PHE A 99 -7.13 4.17 11.12
N TRP A 100 -7.51 3.37 12.12
CA TRP A 100 -8.87 3.34 12.65
C TRP A 100 -9.17 4.57 13.50
N ARG A 101 -8.19 5.11 14.23
CA ARG A 101 -8.32 6.37 14.96
C ARG A 101 -8.66 7.52 14.02
N ASN A 102 -7.88 7.69 12.95
CA ASN A 102 -8.11 8.76 11.98
C ASN A 102 -9.47 8.61 11.29
N ALA A 103 -9.86 7.38 10.97
CA ALA A 103 -11.19 7.09 10.44
C ALA A 103 -12.30 7.48 11.41
N CYS A 104 -12.22 7.06 12.68
CA CYS A 104 -13.21 7.36 13.71
C CYS A 104 -13.35 8.87 13.93
N LEU A 105 -12.22 9.59 14.01
CA LEU A 105 -12.21 11.04 14.19
C LEU A 105 -12.87 11.76 13.00
N LYS A 106 -12.65 11.28 11.76
CA LYS A 106 -13.32 11.83 10.57
C LYS A 106 -14.82 11.52 10.52
N ALA A 107 -15.26 10.33 10.94
CA ALA A 107 -16.68 9.95 10.85
C ALA A 107 -17.55 10.52 11.98
N TRP A 108 -16.98 10.72 13.17
CA TRP A 108 -17.71 11.20 14.36
C TRP A 108 -17.15 12.53 14.88
N GLN A 109 -16.89 13.48 13.98
CA GLN A 109 -16.50 14.84 14.33
C GLN A 109 -17.51 15.54 15.25
N ILE A 110 -18.79 15.15 15.15
CA ILE A 110 -19.92 15.75 15.87
C ILE A 110 -19.77 15.63 17.41
N PHE A 111 -19.19 14.54 17.90
CA PHE A 111 -19.05 14.31 19.35
C PHE A 111 -17.79 14.94 19.94
N GLY A 112 -16.92 15.52 19.11
CA GLY A 112 -15.63 16.06 19.54
C GLY A 112 -14.59 14.98 19.84
N VAL A 113 -13.31 15.38 19.84
CA VAL A 113 -12.18 14.44 20.00
C VAL A 113 -12.21 13.79 21.39
N VAL A 114 -12.32 14.59 22.45
CA VAL A 114 -12.24 14.14 23.85
C VAL A 114 -13.34 13.13 24.21
N GLU A 115 -14.57 13.35 23.72
CA GLU A 115 -15.68 12.44 24.02
C GLU A 115 -15.53 11.10 23.29
N ASN A 116 -14.99 11.11 22.07
CA ASN A 116 -14.65 9.87 21.36
C ASN A 116 -13.60 9.03 22.13
N TYR A 117 -12.64 9.67 22.81
CA TYR A 117 -11.68 8.97 23.67
C TYR A 117 -12.33 8.34 24.90
N LYS A 118 -13.24 9.07 25.57
CA LYS A 118 -13.98 8.52 26.72
C LYS A 118 -14.84 7.32 26.32
N ILE A 119 -15.52 7.40 25.16
CA ILE A 119 -16.32 6.29 24.63
C ILE A 119 -15.43 5.10 24.28
N LEU A 120 -14.26 5.34 23.69
CA LEU A 120 -13.29 4.29 23.38
C LEU A 120 -12.85 3.52 24.64
N GLN A 121 -12.52 4.25 25.70
CA GLN A 121 -12.02 3.67 26.95
C GLN A 121 -13.13 2.97 27.75
N SER A 122 -14.34 3.52 27.74
CA SER A 122 -15.48 2.99 28.51
C SER A 122 -16.19 1.81 27.86
N LYS A 123 -16.34 1.79 26.52
CA LYS A 123 -17.13 0.76 25.80
C LYS A 123 -16.32 -0.21 24.97
N TYR A 124 -15.08 0.14 24.60
CA TYR A 124 -14.33 -0.57 23.57
C TYR A 124 -12.92 -0.99 23.99
N ASP A 125 -12.61 -0.93 25.28
CA ASP A 125 -11.34 -1.41 25.87
C ASP A 125 -10.10 -0.80 25.20
N GLY A 126 -10.21 0.42 24.65
CA GLY A 126 -9.12 1.08 23.93
C GLY A 126 -8.97 0.70 22.44
N SER A 127 -9.82 -0.16 21.89
CA SER A 127 -9.70 -0.63 20.49
C SER A 127 -10.48 0.22 19.48
N TRP A 128 -9.75 1.05 18.73
CA TRP A 128 -10.33 1.91 17.68
C TRP A 128 -11.04 1.12 16.58
N ARG A 129 -10.52 -0.07 16.24
CA ARG A 129 -11.12 -0.94 15.22
C ARG A 129 -12.47 -1.50 15.69
N LYS A 130 -12.57 -1.92 16.95
CA LYS A 130 -13.82 -2.42 17.55
C LYS A 130 -14.88 -1.31 17.56
N MET A 131 -14.47 -0.09 17.91
CA MET A 131 -15.34 1.07 17.86
C MET A 131 -15.83 1.37 16.43
N TRP A 132 -14.94 1.34 15.43
CA TRP A 132 -15.31 1.57 14.04
C TRP A 132 -16.34 0.58 13.48
N LEU A 133 -16.20 -0.70 13.84
CA LEU A 133 -17.06 -1.77 13.33
C LEU A 133 -18.43 -1.80 14.01
N SER A 134 -18.47 -1.53 15.31
CA SER A 134 -19.69 -1.67 16.13
C SER A 134 -20.54 -0.40 16.18
N ARG A 135 -19.95 0.78 16.00
CA ARG A 135 -20.69 2.04 16.15
C ARG A 135 -21.51 2.32 14.87
N PRO A 136 -22.84 2.49 14.98
CA PRO A 136 -23.70 2.81 13.84
C PRO A 136 -23.28 4.14 13.20
N ARG A 137 -23.28 4.18 11.86
CA ARG A 137 -22.98 5.38 11.09
C ARG A 137 -24.22 5.76 10.29
N ILE A 138 -24.64 7.01 10.42
CA ILE A 138 -25.67 7.59 9.57
C ILE A 138 -25.00 7.86 8.23
N ARG A 139 -25.32 7.05 7.22
CA ARG A 139 -24.86 7.26 5.85
C ARG A 139 -25.88 8.18 5.18
N THR A 140 -25.44 9.33 4.66
CA THR A 140 -26.30 10.28 3.95
C THR A 140 -26.74 9.78 2.56
N ASP A 141 -26.13 8.71 2.02
CA ASP A 141 -26.46 8.11 0.71
C ASP A 141 -27.70 7.18 0.72
N GLY A 142 -28.66 7.34 1.63
CA GLY A 142 -29.97 6.66 1.51
C GLY A 142 -29.98 5.12 1.63
N LYS A 143 -28.90 4.47 2.06
CA LYS A 143 -28.91 3.03 2.39
C LYS A 143 -28.30 2.78 3.78
N MET A 144 -29.18 2.63 4.76
CA MET A 144 -28.87 2.09 6.09
C MET A 144 -28.56 0.60 5.98
N TYR A 145 -27.33 0.25 5.58
CA TYR A 145 -26.83 -1.09 5.85
C TYR A 145 -26.37 -1.15 7.30
N LEU A 146 -27.27 -1.60 8.17
CA LEU A 146 -26.94 -2.16 9.47
C LEU A 146 -26.05 -3.38 9.20
N ASN A 147 -24.73 -3.18 9.11
CA ASN A 147 -23.77 -4.27 9.10
C ASN A 147 -23.70 -4.86 10.51
N LYS A 148 -24.72 -5.65 10.87
CA LYS A 148 -24.60 -6.70 11.88
C LYS A 148 -23.72 -7.79 11.26
N TYR A 149 -22.43 -7.71 11.52
CA TYR A 149 -21.58 -8.90 11.39
C TYR A 149 -21.85 -9.77 12.63
N PHE A 150 -22.57 -10.88 12.41
CA PHE A 150 -22.41 -12.08 13.21
C PHE A 150 -21.02 -12.69 12.92
#